data_AF-A0A535Y9Z2-F1
#
_entry.id   AF-A0A535Y9Z2-F1
#
_cell.length_a   1.000
_cell.length_b   1.000
_cell.length_c   1.000
_cell.angle_alpha   90.00
_cell.angle_beta   90.00
_cell.angle_gamma   90.00
#
_symmetry.space_group_name_H-M   'P 1'
#
loop_
_entity.id
_entity.type
_entity.pdbx_description
1 polymer ?
#
loop_
_entity_poly.entity_id
_entity_poly.type
_entity_poly.pdbx_seq_one_letter_code
_entity_poly.pdbx_strand_id
1 'polypeptide(L)'
;DAHPLAAIELAECVATADVPAGVVNILTGQRAELAPVLAAHMDVAALDLSGADGDGPELEKLGAENVKRIVRGKVDGQSPYEISALLELKTVWHPIGL
;
A
#
# COMPACT_ATOMS: atom_id res chain seq x y z
N ASP A 1 -13.48 -1.18 -17.65
CA ASP A 1 -13.43 0.30 -17.79
C ASP A 1 -12.73 0.93 -16.61
N ALA A 2 -11.98 2.02 -16.84
CA ALA A 2 -11.27 2.72 -15.78
C ALA A 2 -12.19 3.80 -15.15
N HIS A 3 -12.24 3.87 -13.82
CA HIS A 3 -13.13 4.76 -13.07
C HIS A 3 -12.36 5.69 -12.11
N PRO A 4 -11.48 6.59 -12.60
CA PRO A 4 -10.61 7.39 -11.74
C PRO A 4 -11.34 8.48 -10.94
N LEU A 5 -12.51 8.93 -11.41
CA LEU A 5 -13.25 10.04 -10.79
C LEU A 5 -13.63 9.74 -9.33
N ALA A 6 -13.97 8.48 -9.01
CA ALA A 6 -14.29 8.09 -7.63
C ALA A 6 -13.10 8.31 -6.66
N ALA A 7 -11.86 8.12 -7.13
CA ALA A 7 -10.68 8.39 -6.32
C ALA A 7 -10.45 9.90 -6.09
N ILE A 8 -10.86 10.73 -7.05
CA ILE A 8 -10.77 12.20 -6.92
C ILE A 8 -11.79 12.69 -5.88
N GLU A 9 -13.02 12.19 -5.91
CA GLU A 9 -14.04 12.50 -4.88
C GLU A 9 -13.58 12.04 -3.49
N LEU A 10 -12.95 10.86 -3.39
CA LEU A 10 -12.36 10.39 -2.13
C LEU A 10 -11.26 11.34 -1.63
N ALA A 11 -10.48 11.95 -2.53
CA ALA A 11 -9.44 12.90 -2.13
C ALA A 11 -10.02 14.14 -1.44
N GLU A 12 -11.19 14.63 -1.86
CA GLU A 12 -11.91 15.72 -1.17
C GLU A 12 -12.34 15.31 0.24
N CYS A 13 -12.92 14.12 0.38
CA CYS A 13 -13.27 13.56 1.69
C CYS A 13 -12.06 13.46 2.62
N VAL A 14 -10.91 12.99 2.12
CA VAL A 14 -9.67 12.91 2.90
C VAL A 14 -9.17 14.31 3.30
N ALA A 15 -9.21 15.27 2.37
CA ALA A 15 -8.75 16.64 2.62
C ALA A 15 -9.58 17.37 3.69
N THR A 16 -10.84 16.96 3.88
CA THR A 16 -11.77 17.56 4.86
C THR A 16 -11.91 16.74 6.15
N ALA A 17 -11.25 15.59 6.26
CA ALA A 17 -11.34 14.67 7.40
C ALA A 17 -10.20 14.84 8.43
N ASP A 18 -9.51 15.99 8.43
CA ASP A 18 -8.37 16.29 9.32
C ASP A 18 -7.21 15.27 9.24
N VAL A 19 -7.07 14.59 8.09
CA VAL A 19 -5.93 13.68 7.84
C VAL A 19 -4.65 14.51 7.71
N PRO A 20 -3.59 14.23 8.49
CA PRO A 20 -2.35 14.98 8.38
C PRO A 20 -1.74 14.90 6.97
N ALA A 21 -1.12 15.99 6.52
CA ALA A 21 -0.48 16.06 5.21
C ALA A 21 0.57 14.94 5.03
N GLY A 22 0.50 14.25 3.89
CA GLY A 22 1.40 13.15 3.54
C GLY A 22 0.98 11.77 4.04
N VAL A 23 -0.04 11.63 4.90
CA VAL A 23 -0.54 10.32 5.37
C VAL A 23 -1.27 9.58 4.26
N VAL A 24 -2.10 10.27 3.50
CA VAL A 24 -2.79 9.73 2.32
C VAL A 24 -2.41 10.57 1.11
N ASN A 25 -1.87 9.92 0.08
CA ASN A 25 -1.52 10.54 -1.19
C ASN A 25 -2.23 9.76 -2.30
N ILE A 26 -2.99 10.45 -3.15
CA ILE A 26 -3.75 9.85 -4.25
C ILE A 26 -3.14 10.32 -5.57
N LEU A 27 -2.76 9.36 -6.43
CA LEU A 27 -2.22 9.61 -7.74
C LEU A 27 -3.15 9.02 -8.80
N THR A 28 -3.55 9.83 -9.78
CA THR A 28 -4.28 9.39 -10.97
C THR A 28 -3.34 9.39 -12.16
N GLY A 29 -3.41 8.35 -12.99
CA GLY A 29 -2.57 8.24 -14.19
C GLY A 29 -2.62 6.85 -14.80
N GLN A 30 -1.70 6.55 -15.70
CA GLN A 30 -1.59 5.24 -16.32
C GLN A 30 -0.87 4.28 -15.38
N ARG A 31 -1.51 3.16 -15.02
CA ARG A 31 -0.92 2.14 -14.13
C ARG A 31 0.42 1.62 -14.65
N ALA A 32 0.52 1.43 -15.96
CA ALA A 32 1.74 0.96 -16.63
C ALA A 32 2.94 1.91 -16.45
N GLU A 33 2.70 3.20 -16.20
CA GLU A 33 3.75 4.20 -15.94
C GLU A 33 4.07 4.30 -14.44
N LEU A 34 3.03 4.27 -13.58
CA LEU A 34 3.17 4.50 -12.15
C LEU A 34 3.63 3.27 -11.36
N ALA A 35 3.10 2.09 -11.66
CA ALA A 35 3.32 0.89 -10.86
C ALA A 35 4.78 0.42 -10.85
N PRO A 36 5.52 0.39 -11.98
CA PRO A 36 6.93 -0.01 -11.97
C PRO A 36 7.80 0.95 -11.15
N VAL A 37 7.52 2.26 -11.20
CA VAL A 37 8.23 3.27 -10.41
C VAL A 37 8.03 3.03 -8.92
N LEU A 38 6.79 2.81 -8.48
CA LEU A 38 6.49 2.56 -7.07
C LEU A 38 7.07 1.22 -6.59
N ALA A 39 7.02 0.19 -7.43
CA ALA A 39 7.58 -1.13 -7.12
C ALA A 39 9.10 -1.09 -6.95
N ALA A 40 9.81 -0.36 -7.82
CA ALA A 40 11.27 -0.22 -7.77
C ALA A 40 11.77 0.81 -6.75
N HIS A 41 10.89 1.64 -6.17
CA HIS A 41 11.31 2.72 -5.29
C HIS A 41 11.85 2.20 -3.95
N MET A 42 13.08 2.60 -3.59
CA MET A 42 13.79 2.07 -2.42
C MET A 42 13.16 2.45 -1.08
N ASP A 43 12.54 3.64 -0.99
CA ASP A 43 11.92 4.12 0.26
C ASP A 43 10.48 3.64 0.47
N VAL A 44 9.92 2.86 -0.47
CA VAL A 44 8.61 2.24 -0.25
C VAL A 44 8.82 0.93 0.51
N ALA A 45 8.17 0.77 1.66
CA ALA A 45 8.35 -0.40 2.52
C ALA A 45 7.47 -1.61 2.12
N ALA A 46 6.28 -1.36 1.58
CA ALA A 46 5.32 -2.38 1.19
C ALA A 46 4.56 -1.98 -0.08
N LEU A 47 4.14 -2.99 -0.86
CA LEU A 47 3.32 -2.82 -2.05
C LEU A 47 2.11 -3.76 -2.00
N ASP A 48 0.92 -3.20 -2.18
CA ASP A 48 -0.32 -3.97 -2.32
C ASP A 48 -0.61 -4.22 -3.81
N LEU A 49 -0.72 -5.49 -4.19
CA LEU A 49 -0.98 -5.94 -5.56
C LEU A 49 -2.42 -6.47 -5.76
N SER A 50 -3.35 -6.19 -4.85
CA SER A 50 -4.75 -6.66 -4.94
C SER A 50 -5.46 -6.22 -6.22
N GLY A 51 -5.11 -5.05 -6.77
CA GLY A 51 -5.64 -4.51 -8.02
C GLY A 51 -4.72 -4.67 -9.23
N ALA A 52 -3.65 -5.46 -9.11
CA ALA A 52 -2.78 -5.80 -10.22
C ALA A 52 -3.53 -6.69 -11.23
N ASP A 53 -3.31 -6.46 -12.53
CA ASP A 53 -3.99 -7.22 -13.60
C ASP A 53 -2.94 -7.64 -14.62
N GLY A 54 -2.42 -8.87 -14.43
CA GLY A 54 -1.37 -9.47 -15.25
C GLY A 54 0.06 -8.99 -15.00
N ASP A 55 0.25 -7.83 -14.36
CA ASP A 55 1.55 -7.20 -14.11
C ASP A 55 2.23 -7.60 -12.79
N GLY A 56 1.51 -8.31 -11.90
CA GLY A 56 1.99 -8.70 -10.57
C GLY A 56 3.41 -9.30 -10.53
N PRO A 57 3.74 -10.33 -11.34
CA PRO A 57 5.07 -10.95 -11.30
C PRO A 57 6.24 -10.00 -11.60
N GLU A 58 6.08 -9.05 -12.53
CA GLU A 58 7.15 -8.09 -12.82
C GLU A 58 7.27 -7.04 -11.72
N LEU A 59 6.14 -6.61 -11.12
CA LEU A 59 6.16 -5.69 -9.98
C LEU A 59 6.83 -6.33 -8.75
N GLU A 60 6.59 -7.61 -8.49
CA GLU A 60 7.29 -8.35 -7.42
C GLU A 60 8.78 -8.44 -7.67
N LYS A 61 9.18 -8.72 -8.92
CA LYS A 61 10.59 -8.77 -9.31
C LYS A 61 11.28 -7.42 -9.09
N LEU A 62 10.63 -6.31 -9.41
CA LEU A 62 11.15 -4.97 -9.13
C LEU A 62 11.25 -4.69 -7.63
N GLY A 63 10.24 -5.10 -6.85
CA GLY A 63 10.24 -4.96 -5.39
C GLY A 63 11.25 -5.85 -4.66
N ALA A 64 11.76 -6.89 -5.32
CA ALA A 64 12.75 -7.81 -4.73
C ALA A 64 14.09 -7.11 -4.43
N GLU A 65 14.42 -6.03 -5.14
CA GLU A 65 15.70 -5.31 -4.98
C GLU A 65 15.90 -4.78 -3.54
N ASN A 66 14.82 -4.34 -2.88
CA ASN A 66 14.85 -3.94 -1.47
C ASN A 66 14.06 -4.88 -0.55
N VAL A 67 13.73 -6.08 -1.04
CA VAL A 67 12.93 -7.09 -0.32
C VAL A 67 11.62 -6.48 0.21
N LYS A 68 10.96 -5.66 -0.63
CA LYS A 68 9.71 -5.00 -0.27
C LYS A 68 8.65 -6.01 0.12
N ARG A 69 7.88 -5.73 1.17
CA ARG A 69 6.74 -6.56 1.54
C ARG A 69 5.67 -6.49 0.45
N ILE A 70 5.24 -7.64 -0.07
CA ILE A 70 4.13 -7.73 -1.04
C ILE A 70 2.88 -8.23 -0.34
N VAL A 71 1.79 -7.48 -0.45
CA VAL A 71 0.48 -7.81 0.14
C VAL A 71 -0.55 -8.06 -0.96
N ARG A 72 -1.50 -8.95 -0.68
CA ARG A 72 -2.70 -9.20 -1.49
C ARG A 72 -3.88 -9.37 -0.55
N GLY A 73 -4.75 -8.37 -0.52
CA GLY A 73 -6.02 -8.38 0.19
C GLY A 73 -7.15 -8.99 -0.62
N LYS A 74 -8.29 -9.16 0.04
CA LYS A 74 -9.57 -9.47 -0.60
C LYS A 74 -10.35 -8.18 -0.76
N VAL A 75 -10.89 -7.94 -1.96
CA VAL A 75 -11.64 -6.71 -2.29
C VAL A 75 -12.82 -6.46 -1.33
N ASP A 76 -13.40 -7.51 -0.75
CA ASP A 76 -14.56 -7.43 0.14
C ASP A 76 -14.29 -7.92 1.59
N GLY A 77 -13.03 -7.89 2.05
CA GLY A 77 -12.67 -8.41 3.38
C GLY A 77 -13.35 -7.70 4.56
N GLN A 78 -13.74 -6.42 4.38
CA GLN A 78 -14.44 -5.53 5.34
C GLN A 78 -14.08 -5.75 6.82
N SER A 79 -12.80 -6.01 7.10
CA SER A 79 -12.31 -6.34 8.44
C SER A 79 -11.20 -5.37 8.84
N PRO A 80 -11.23 -4.83 10.06
CA PRO A 80 -10.14 -3.99 10.56
C PRO A 80 -8.81 -4.76 10.68
N TYR A 81 -8.85 -6.11 10.69
CA TYR A 81 -7.65 -6.93 10.83
C TYR A 81 -6.84 -7.08 9.54
N GLU A 82 -7.34 -6.62 8.38
CA GLU A 82 -6.58 -6.61 7.12
C GLU A 82 -5.28 -5.79 7.25
N ILE A 83 -5.25 -4.78 8.14
CA ILE A 83 -4.04 -3.99 8.42
C ILE A 83 -2.87 -4.83 8.96
N SER A 84 -3.13 -6.00 9.55
CA SER A 84 -2.10 -6.86 10.10
C SER A 84 -1.05 -7.28 9.08
N ALA A 85 -1.41 -7.35 7.79
CA ALA A 85 -0.48 -7.63 6.71
C ALA A 85 0.59 -6.53 6.54
N LEU A 86 0.32 -5.31 7.00
CA LEU A 86 1.20 -4.14 6.90
C LEU A 86 1.91 -3.80 8.22
N LEU A 87 1.70 -4.59 9.28
CA LEU A 87 2.36 -4.40 10.57
C LEU A 87 3.66 -5.22 10.66
N GLU A 88 4.62 -4.68 11.41
CA GLU A 88 5.85 -5.36 11.79
C GLU A 88 5.88 -5.65 13.29
N LEU A 89 6.19 -6.90 13.66
CA LEU A 89 6.34 -7.28 15.05
C LEU A 89 7.74 -6.91 15.54
N LYS A 90 7.80 -5.92 16.42
CA LYS A 90 9.02 -5.58 17.16
C LYS A 90 8.92 -6.12 18.57
N THR A 91 9.52 -7.28 18.82
CA THR A 91 9.60 -7.87 20.16
C THR A 91 10.59 -7.08 21.01
N VAL A 92 10.12 -6.55 22.15
CA VAL A 92 10.96 -5.85 23.13
C VAL A 92 10.95 -6.62 24.44
N TRP A 93 12.14 -6.94 24.94
CA TRP A 93 12.31 -7.66 26.19
C TRP A 93 12.62 -6.68 27.33
N HIS A 94 11.75 -6.67 28.34
CA HIS A 94 11.97 -5.90 29.56
C HIS A 94 12.33 -6.86 30.71
N PRO A 95 13.28 -6.51 31.58
CA PRO A 95 13.50 -7.27 32.80
C PRO A 95 12.22 -7.34 33.63
N ILE A 96 11.87 -8.52 34.11
CA ILE A 96 10.84 -8.71 35.12
C ILE A 96 11.54 -9.08 36.43
N GLY A 97 11.29 -8.29 37.49
CA GLY A 97 11.79 -8.62 38.83
C GLY A 97 11.05 -9.85 39.35
N LEU A 98 11.80 -10.83 39.85
CA LEU A 98 11.26 -11.95 40.64
C LEU A 98 10.89 -11.47 42.04
#